data_AF-X1SK22-F1
#
_entry.id   AF-X1SK22-F1
#
_cell.length_a   1.000
_cell.length_b   1.000
_cell.length_c   1.000
_cell.angle_alpha   90.00
_cell.angle_beta   90.00
_cell.angle_gamma   90.00
#
_symmetry.space_group_name_H-M   'P 1'
#
loop_
_entity.id
_entity.type
_entity.pdbx_description
1 polymer ?
#
loop_
_entity_poly.entity_id
_entity_poly.type
_entity_poly.pdbx_seq_one_letter_code
_entity_poly.pdbx_strand_id
1 'polypeptide(L)'
;PFSNRNLRWHPLIVAESQPEFARKIERIEIDGRDEGQILIFVVKDHRGKEFKFPSDKAHEMPERFVALPEHWYPHIETLKHWSNTLWTQNSCVIPTLEACNWWDSVETYAVLGIALAVDLYGADFELLCSKIKQILQSQKIDRKISLPTSIFPTDKNDIVKCPVCHLNISKDLKGFRKSERGMTWQPAWRPSKKGEGEDSSIQVMHINPLLETNIKHKAD
;
A
#
# COMPACT_ATOMS: atom_id res chain seq x y z
N PRO A 1 5.33 -13.23 5.67
CA PRO A 1 6.40 -12.26 5.37
C PRO A 1 5.90 -10.89 4.89
N PHE A 2 4.84 -10.36 5.50
CA PHE A 2 4.25 -9.08 5.07
C PHE A 2 5.11 -7.91 5.55
N SER A 3 5.41 -6.97 4.65
CA SER A 3 6.02 -5.69 4.99
C SER A 3 5.00 -4.81 5.70
N ASN A 4 5.32 -4.32 6.90
CA ASN A 4 4.44 -3.45 7.70
C ASN A 4 4.33 -2.01 7.13
N ARG A 5 4.19 -1.85 5.81
CA ARG A 5 4.23 -0.55 5.14
C ARG A 5 2.97 -0.33 4.33
N ASN A 6 2.00 0.36 4.93
CA ASN A 6 0.79 0.83 4.23
C ASN A 6 1.16 1.74 3.04
N LEU A 7 0.44 1.59 1.92
CA LEU A 7 0.41 2.48 0.75
C LEU A 7 1.76 2.74 0.06
N ARG A 8 2.37 1.70 -0.54
CA ARG A 8 3.59 1.91 -1.33
C ARG A 8 3.59 1.12 -2.62
N TRP A 9 4.26 1.70 -3.60
CA TRP A 9 4.86 0.91 -4.66
C TRP A 9 5.77 -0.15 -4.04
N HIS A 10 5.45 -1.41 -4.31
CA HIS A 10 6.25 -2.55 -3.92
C HIS A 10 6.44 -3.44 -5.15
N PRO A 11 7.68 -3.84 -5.48
CA PRO A 11 7.95 -4.62 -6.67
C PRO A 11 7.65 -6.12 -6.48
N LEU A 12 7.40 -6.58 -5.27
CA LEU A 12 6.98 -7.96 -4.99
C LEU A 12 5.66 -8.00 -4.22
N ILE A 13 4.64 -8.60 -4.82
CA ILE A 13 3.29 -8.71 -4.27
C ILE A 13 2.87 -10.17 -4.10
N VAL A 14 1.85 -10.42 -3.28
CA VAL A 14 1.17 -11.72 -3.17
C VAL A 14 -0.30 -11.59 -3.55
N ALA A 15 -0.82 -12.58 -4.26
CA ALA A 15 -2.20 -12.64 -4.73
C ALA A 15 -2.68 -14.09 -4.73
N GLU A 16 -3.99 -14.31 -4.70
CA GLU A 16 -4.58 -15.63 -4.95
C GLU A 16 -4.44 -16.01 -6.43
N SER A 17 -4.67 -15.04 -7.32
CA SER A 17 -4.57 -15.20 -8.78
C SER A 17 -3.64 -14.15 -9.38
N GLN A 18 -2.98 -14.47 -10.50
CA GLN A 18 -2.06 -13.53 -11.15
C GLN A 18 -2.80 -12.26 -11.64
N PRO A 19 -2.46 -11.06 -11.15
CA PRO A 19 -2.99 -9.82 -11.70
C PRO A 19 -2.26 -9.46 -13.01
N GLU A 20 -2.96 -8.80 -13.93
CA GLU A 20 -2.41 -8.43 -15.25
C GLU A 20 -1.19 -7.49 -15.17
N PHE A 21 -1.12 -6.69 -14.10
CA PHE A 21 -0.08 -5.68 -13.90
C PHE A 21 1.18 -6.21 -13.20
N ALA A 22 1.29 -7.51 -12.95
CA ALA A 22 2.48 -8.11 -12.35
C ALA A 22 2.87 -9.43 -13.04
N ARG A 23 4.18 -9.64 -13.22
CA ARG A 23 4.69 -10.91 -13.76
C ARG A 23 4.79 -11.95 -12.65
N LYS A 24 4.34 -13.17 -12.90
CA LYS A 24 4.51 -14.30 -11.99
C LYS A 24 6.01 -14.59 -11.76
N ILE A 25 6.42 -14.83 -10.51
CA ILE A 25 7.75 -15.37 -10.21
C ILE A 25 7.86 -16.83 -10.70
N GLU A 26 9.07 -17.36 -10.83
CA GLU A 26 9.26 -18.77 -11.19
C GLU A 26 9.10 -19.69 -9.99
N ARG A 27 9.74 -19.34 -8.87
CA ARG A 27 9.73 -20.12 -7.62
C ARG A 27 10.29 -19.33 -6.45
N ILE A 28 10.08 -19.87 -5.26
CA ILE A 28 10.74 -19.47 -4.03
C ILE A 28 11.81 -20.52 -3.73
N GLU A 29 12.95 -20.06 -3.23
CA GLU A 29 13.99 -20.89 -2.64
C GLU A 29 14.19 -20.42 -1.19
N ILE A 30 14.54 -21.34 -0.28
CA ILE A 30 14.97 -21.00 1.07
C ILE A 30 16.45 -21.39 1.16
N ASP A 31 17.31 -20.41 1.40
CA ASP A 31 18.74 -20.62 1.65
C ASP A 31 19.05 -20.40 3.13
N GLY A 32 20.18 -20.94 3.60
CA GLY A 32 20.61 -20.87 4.99
C GLY A 32 20.07 -21.99 5.89
N ARG A 33 20.44 -21.94 7.18
CA ARG A 33 20.04 -22.91 8.21
C ARG A 33 19.62 -22.16 9.48
N ASP A 34 18.75 -22.78 10.26
CA ASP A 34 18.25 -22.26 11.54
C ASP A 34 17.78 -20.80 11.43
N GLU A 35 18.26 -19.89 12.28
CA GLU A 35 17.90 -18.47 12.26
C GLU A 35 18.51 -17.69 11.08
N GLY A 36 19.38 -18.31 10.27
CA GLY A 36 19.98 -17.72 9.07
C GLY A 36 19.15 -17.89 7.80
N GLN A 37 17.94 -18.44 7.88
CA GLN A 37 17.13 -18.73 6.70
C GLN A 37 16.60 -17.47 6.01
N ILE A 38 16.79 -17.41 4.68
CA ILE A 38 16.34 -16.31 3.82
C ILE A 38 15.50 -16.80 2.64
N LEU A 39 14.42 -16.08 2.33
CA LEU A 39 13.65 -16.27 1.11
C LEU A 39 14.43 -15.71 -0.07
N ILE A 40 14.52 -16.49 -1.13
CA ILE A 40 15.06 -16.07 -2.41
C ILE A 40 13.96 -16.24 -3.46
N PHE A 41 13.60 -15.14 -4.11
CA PHE A 41 12.60 -15.12 -5.17
C PHE A 41 13.31 -15.22 -6.52
N VAL A 42 12.98 -16.26 -7.27
CA VAL A 42 13.55 -16.48 -8.60
C VAL A 42 12.60 -15.96 -9.66
N VAL A 43 13.10 -15.12 -10.56
CA VAL A 43 12.33 -14.54 -11.67
C VAL A 43 13.09 -14.69 -12.98
N LYS A 44 12.40 -14.77 -14.11
CA LYS A 44 13.03 -14.69 -15.44
C LYS A 44 12.88 -13.30 -16.02
N ASP A 45 13.87 -12.83 -16.79
CA ASP A 45 13.71 -11.67 -17.66
C ASP A 45 12.98 -12.00 -18.98
N HIS A 46 12.80 -11.00 -19.83
CA HIS A 46 12.20 -11.14 -21.16
C HIS A 46 12.99 -12.05 -22.12
N ARG A 47 14.23 -12.43 -21.78
CA ARG A 47 15.11 -13.33 -22.54
C ARG A 47 15.15 -14.74 -21.94
N GLY A 48 14.39 -14.98 -20.86
CA GLY A 48 14.35 -16.25 -20.15
C GLY A 48 15.51 -16.49 -19.18
N LYS A 49 16.36 -15.49 -18.93
CA LYS A 49 17.46 -15.61 -17.96
C LYS A 49 16.92 -15.47 -16.55
N GLU A 50 17.29 -16.40 -15.68
CA GLU A 50 16.91 -16.37 -14.26
C GLU A 50 17.75 -15.37 -13.45
N PHE A 51 17.07 -14.67 -12.55
CA PHE A 51 17.63 -13.76 -11.55
C PHE A 51 17.09 -14.16 -10.19
N LYS A 52 17.93 -14.04 -9.17
CA LYS A 52 17.61 -14.37 -7.79
C LYS A 52 17.61 -13.11 -6.95
N PHE A 53 16.52 -12.86 -6.25
CA PHE A 53 16.37 -11.73 -5.35
C PHE A 53 16.13 -12.25 -3.93
N PRO A 54 17.14 -12.21 -3.06
CA PRO A 54 16.95 -12.44 -1.63
C PRO A 54 15.96 -11.42 -1.04
N SER A 55 15.31 -11.76 0.07
CA SER A 55 14.22 -10.97 0.67
C SER A 55 14.61 -9.53 0.98
N ASP A 56 15.84 -9.28 1.42
CA ASP A 56 16.38 -7.95 1.69
C ASP A 56 16.59 -7.11 0.42
N LYS A 57 16.69 -7.76 -0.74
CA LYS A 57 16.87 -7.15 -2.07
C LYS A 57 15.63 -7.19 -2.95
N ALA A 58 14.48 -7.59 -2.43
CA ALA A 58 13.23 -7.58 -3.19
C ALA A 58 12.92 -6.19 -3.80
N HIS A 59 13.33 -5.11 -3.13
CA HIS A 59 13.16 -3.73 -3.59
C HIS A 59 13.98 -3.37 -4.85
N GLU A 60 14.98 -4.17 -5.22
CA GLU A 60 15.82 -3.99 -6.41
C GLU A 60 15.22 -4.65 -7.67
N MET A 61 14.09 -5.35 -7.53
CA MET A 61 13.42 -5.98 -8.67
C MET A 61 13.03 -4.93 -9.73
N PRO A 62 13.29 -5.20 -11.03
CA PRO A 62 13.18 -4.20 -12.09
C PRO A 62 11.73 -3.83 -12.44
N GLU A 63 10.77 -4.66 -12.07
CA GLU A 63 9.35 -4.50 -12.35
C GLU A 63 8.54 -5.19 -11.24
N ARG A 64 7.21 -5.10 -11.31
CA ARG A 64 6.34 -5.74 -10.33
C ARG A 64 6.18 -7.23 -10.63
N PHE A 65 6.45 -8.05 -9.63
CA PHE A 65 6.29 -9.50 -9.63
C PHE A 65 5.26 -9.96 -8.61
N VAL A 66 4.62 -11.10 -8.88
CA VAL A 66 3.66 -11.74 -7.98
C VAL A 66 4.08 -13.15 -7.57
N ALA A 67 4.00 -13.43 -6.27
CA ALA A 67 4.07 -14.77 -5.72
C ALA A 67 2.66 -15.30 -5.41
N LEU A 68 2.27 -16.39 -6.08
CA LEU A 68 0.99 -17.08 -5.93
C LEU A 68 1.06 -18.23 -4.91
N PRO A 69 -0.08 -18.78 -4.44
CA PRO A 69 -0.10 -19.86 -3.45
C PRO A 69 0.76 -21.07 -3.83
N GLU A 70 0.76 -21.45 -5.11
CA GLU A 70 1.57 -22.55 -5.65
C GLU A 70 3.08 -22.39 -5.42
N HIS A 71 3.61 -21.17 -5.31
CA HIS A 71 5.03 -20.96 -5.00
C HIS A 71 5.34 -21.12 -3.52
N TRP A 72 4.34 -20.93 -2.65
CA TRP A 72 4.49 -21.03 -1.20
C TRP A 72 4.27 -22.45 -0.70
N TYR A 73 3.40 -23.22 -1.35
CA TYR A 73 3.06 -24.59 -0.96
C TYR A 73 4.26 -25.51 -0.72
N PRO A 74 5.32 -25.52 -1.55
CA PRO A 74 6.50 -26.36 -1.31
C PRO A 74 7.24 -26.06 0.00
N HIS A 75 7.02 -24.88 0.59
CA HIS A 75 7.77 -24.40 1.74
C HIS A 75 6.96 -24.35 3.03
N ILE A 76 5.67 -24.73 3.01
CA ILE A 76 4.77 -24.61 4.17
C ILE A 76 5.36 -25.26 5.43
N GLU A 77 5.90 -26.48 5.30
CA GLU A 77 6.42 -27.22 6.46
C GLU A 77 7.66 -26.56 7.06
N THR A 78 8.46 -25.84 6.27
CA THR A 78 9.56 -25.03 6.79
C THR A 78 9.03 -23.75 7.45
N LEU A 79 8.17 -23.02 6.75
CA LEU A 79 7.68 -21.70 7.16
C LEU A 79 6.82 -21.76 8.44
N LYS A 80 6.07 -22.84 8.67
CA LYS A 80 5.31 -23.04 9.91
C LYS A 80 6.16 -23.01 11.18
N HIS A 81 7.44 -23.36 11.07
CA HIS A 81 8.38 -23.43 12.19
C HIS A 81 9.25 -22.17 12.31
N TRP A 82 9.02 -21.15 11.48
CA TRP A 82 9.79 -19.92 11.54
C TRP A 82 9.51 -19.10 12.80
N SER A 83 10.60 -18.65 13.43
CA SER A 83 10.59 -17.72 14.56
C SER A 83 10.13 -16.33 14.12
N ASN A 84 9.77 -15.47 15.10
CA ASN A 84 9.49 -14.06 14.82
C ASN A 84 10.68 -13.34 14.17
N THR A 85 11.90 -13.75 14.48
CA THR A 85 13.14 -13.21 13.87
C THR A 85 13.18 -13.53 12.39
N LEU A 86 13.00 -14.81 12.03
CA LEU A 86 12.92 -15.28 10.64
C LEU A 86 11.80 -14.58 9.87
N TRP A 87 10.63 -14.40 10.49
CA TRP A 87 9.53 -13.67 9.86
C TRP A 87 9.83 -12.20 9.62
N THR A 88 10.53 -11.54 10.56
CA THR A 88 10.87 -10.12 10.48
C THR A 88 11.93 -9.87 9.41
N GLN A 89 12.99 -10.67 9.37
CA GLN A 89 14.07 -10.49 8.38
C GLN A 89 13.62 -10.78 6.94
N ASN A 90 12.60 -11.63 6.78
CA ASN A 90 12.02 -11.99 5.50
C ASN A 90 10.77 -11.16 5.15
N SER A 91 10.51 -10.06 5.85
CA SER A 91 9.37 -9.17 5.64
C SER A 91 9.56 -8.34 4.35
N CYS A 92 9.13 -8.89 3.21
CA CYS A 92 9.49 -8.38 1.87
C CYS A 92 8.38 -8.49 0.82
N VAL A 93 7.13 -8.79 1.20
CA VAL A 93 5.99 -8.81 0.27
C VAL A 93 4.84 -7.98 0.82
N ILE A 94 3.95 -7.49 -0.05
CA ILE A 94 2.67 -6.89 0.34
C ILE A 94 1.52 -7.61 -0.36
N PRO A 95 0.30 -7.62 0.19
CA PRO A 95 -0.88 -8.06 -0.54
C PRO A 95 -1.09 -7.22 -1.79
N THR A 96 -1.57 -7.84 -2.86
CA THR A 96 -1.90 -7.15 -4.12
C THR A 96 -2.92 -6.04 -3.91
N LEU A 97 -3.84 -6.24 -2.97
CA LEU A 97 -4.84 -5.25 -2.58
C LEU A 97 -4.21 -3.95 -2.07
N GLU A 98 -3.04 -4.02 -1.43
CA GLU A 98 -2.30 -2.87 -0.90
C GLU A 98 -1.36 -2.22 -1.93
N ALA A 99 -1.17 -2.87 -3.08
CA ALA A 99 -0.23 -2.40 -4.09
C ALA A 99 -0.77 -1.17 -4.84
N CYS A 100 0.12 -0.23 -5.10
CA CYS A 100 -0.14 0.94 -5.92
C CYS A 100 1.03 1.23 -6.86
N ASN A 101 0.80 2.02 -7.91
CA ASN A 101 1.92 2.58 -8.65
C ASN A 101 2.56 3.72 -7.84
N TRP A 102 3.84 3.99 -8.11
CA TRP A 102 4.56 4.99 -7.34
C TRP A 102 3.94 6.38 -7.52
N TRP A 103 3.48 6.70 -8.74
CA TRP A 103 2.85 7.99 -9.02
C TRP A 103 1.51 8.13 -8.32
N ASP A 104 0.69 7.07 -8.31
CA ASP A 104 -0.59 7.05 -7.60
C ASP A 104 -0.36 7.31 -6.09
N SER A 105 0.66 6.69 -5.49
CA SER A 105 1.05 6.93 -4.09
C SER A 105 1.43 8.40 -3.84
N VAL A 106 2.27 8.97 -4.69
CA VAL A 106 2.71 10.37 -4.58
C VAL A 106 1.52 11.33 -4.65
N GLU A 107 0.60 11.09 -5.58
CA GLU A 107 -0.59 11.91 -5.75
C GLU A 107 -1.57 11.77 -4.58
N THR A 108 -1.82 10.56 -4.08
CA THR A 108 -2.66 10.36 -2.88
C THR A 108 -2.08 11.11 -1.68
N TYR A 109 -0.76 11.07 -1.47
CA TYR A 109 -0.12 11.84 -0.38
C TYR A 109 -0.18 13.35 -0.61
N ALA A 110 -0.07 13.81 -1.86
CA ALA A 110 -0.24 15.21 -2.20
C ALA A 110 -1.68 15.70 -1.91
N VAL A 111 -2.69 14.93 -2.29
CA VAL A 111 -4.10 15.19 -1.98
C VAL A 111 -4.32 15.26 -0.47
N LEU A 112 -3.81 14.27 0.28
CA LEU A 112 -3.91 14.26 1.74
C LEU A 112 -3.25 15.49 2.37
N GLY A 113 -2.05 15.86 1.90
CA GLY A 113 -1.34 17.05 2.36
C GLY A 113 -2.12 18.34 2.11
N ILE A 114 -2.69 18.49 0.90
CA ILE A 114 -3.55 19.64 0.56
C ILE A 114 -4.79 19.67 1.45
N ALA A 115 -5.46 18.53 1.61
CA ALA A 115 -6.68 18.42 2.39
C ALA A 115 -6.45 18.91 3.84
N LEU A 116 -5.40 18.39 4.49
CA LEU A 116 -5.03 18.79 5.85
C LEU A 116 -4.65 20.26 5.94
N ALA A 117 -3.79 20.76 5.04
CA ALA A 117 -3.33 22.14 5.06
C ALA A 117 -4.49 23.13 4.87
N VAL A 118 -5.40 22.85 3.94
CA VAL A 118 -6.52 23.73 3.61
C VAL A 118 -7.60 23.67 4.69
N ASP A 119 -7.99 22.48 5.13
CA ASP A 119 -9.16 22.33 6.00
C ASP A 119 -8.83 22.50 7.49
N LEU A 120 -7.66 22.03 7.95
CA LEU A 120 -7.26 22.16 9.36
C LEU A 120 -6.52 23.46 9.64
N TYR A 121 -5.76 23.98 8.68
CA TYR A 121 -4.87 25.14 8.88
C TYR A 121 -5.28 26.37 8.07
N GLY A 122 -6.34 26.29 7.26
CA GLY A 122 -6.86 27.43 6.51
C GLY A 122 -5.93 27.92 5.39
N ALA A 123 -5.05 27.06 4.86
CA ALA A 123 -4.18 27.41 3.74
C ALA A 123 -4.99 27.78 2.49
N ASP A 124 -4.45 28.71 1.68
CA ASP A 124 -5.04 29.08 0.40
C ASP A 124 -4.99 27.89 -0.58
N PHE A 125 -6.16 27.41 -1.00
CA PHE A 125 -6.29 26.22 -1.84
C PHE A 125 -5.66 26.41 -3.22
N GLU A 126 -5.97 27.51 -3.89
CA GLU A 126 -5.52 27.74 -5.27
C GLU A 126 -3.99 27.88 -5.34
N LEU A 127 -3.42 28.65 -4.41
CA LEU A 127 -1.98 28.84 -4.30
C LEU A 127 -1.27 27.52 -3.96
N LEU A 128 -1.78 26.76 -2.99
CA LEU A 128 -1.18 25.50 -2.57
C LEU A 128 -1.28 24.45 -3.68
N CYS A 129 -2.46 24.25 -4.25
CA CYS A 129 -2.70 23.28 -5.31
C CYS A 129 -1.82 23.58 -6.55
N SER A 130 -1.72 24.86 -6.96
CA SER A 130 -0.84 25.27 -8.05
C SER A 130 0.63 24.94 -7.78
N LYS A 131 1.14 25.24 -6.58
CA LYS A 131 2.53 24.91 -6.19
C LYS A 131 2.80 23.41 -6.17
N ILE A 132 1.87 22.62 -5.62
CA ILE A 132 1.99 21.16 -5.59
C ILE A 132 2.00 20.60 -7.01
N LYS A 133 1.11 21.06 -7.89
CA LYS A 133 1.11 20.66 -9.31
C LYS A 133 2.43 20.97 -10.01
N GLN A 134 3.03 22.14 -9.75
CA GLN A 134 4.36 22.47 -10.30
C GLN A 134 5.46 21.51 -9.79
N ILE A 135 5.42 21.14 -8.51
CA ILE A 135 6.36 20.16 -7.93
C ILE A 135 6.18 18.80 -8.61
N LEU A 136 4.94 18.32 -8.74
CA LEU A 136 4.61 17.06 -9.42
C LEU A 136 5.10 17.06 -10.88
N GLN A 137 4.88 18.14 -11.61
CA GLN A 137 5.34 18.31 -13.00
C GLN A 137 6.86 18.30 -13.14
N SER A 138 7.59 18.64 -12.08
CA SER A 138 9.06 18.68 -12.09
C SER A 138 9.73 17.31 -11.90
N GLN A 139 8.95 16.24 -11.69
CA GLN A 139 9.47 14.90 -11.46
C GLN A 139 10.36 14.42 -12.62
N LYS A 140 11.42 13.67 -12.28
CA LYS A 140 12.40 13.12 -13.24
C LYS A 140 12.61 11.61 -13.09
N ILE A 141 11.75 10.95 -12.30
CA ILE A 141 11.83 9.53 -11.96
C ILE A 141 11.53 8.69 -13.20
N ASP A 142 10.40 8.98 -13.86
CA ASP A 142 10.00 8.30 -15.09
C ASP A 142 9.42 9.31 -16.09
N ARG A 143 10.14 9.55 -17.19
CA ARG A 143 9.72 10.51 -18.22
C ARG A 143 8.48 10.08 -19.01
N LYS A 144 8.06 8.82 -18.89
CA LYS A 144 6.83 8.30 -19.52
C LYS A 144 5.58 8.68 -18.74
N ILE A 145 5.73 9.03 -17.46
CA ILE A 145 4.62 9.39 -16.58
C ILE A 145 4.56 10.90 -16.45
N SER A 146 3.42 11.48 -16.80
CA SER A 146 3.16 12.91 -16.57
C SER A 146 2.40 13.06 -15.26
N LEU A 147 2.94 13.88 -14.34
CA LEU A 147 2.25 14.28 -13.12
C LEU A 147 1.92 15.77 -13.16
N PRO A 148 0.79 16.21 -12.58
CA PRO A 148 -0.29 15.35 -12.09
C PRO A 148 -0.95 14.55 -13.23
N THR A 149 -1.41 13.33 -12.93
CA THR A 149 -2.18 12.48 -13.83
C THR A 149 -3.57 13.07 -14.07
N SER A 150 -4.29 12.54 -15.05
CA SER A 150 -5.66 12.99 -15.37
C SER A 150 -6.68 12.73 -14.26
N ILE A 151 -6.34 11.89 -13.27
CA ILE A 151 -7.22 11.54 -12.16
C ILE A 151 -6.94 12.39 -10.90
N PHE A 152 -5.88 13.21 -10.91
CA PHE A 152 -5.59 14.08 -9.78
C PHE A 152 -6.71 15.11 -9.58
N PRO A 153 -7.33 15.19 -8.39
CA PRO A 153 -8.48 16.05 -8.18
C PRO A 153 -8.11 17.52 -8.30
N THR A 154 -8.99 18.31 -8.93
CA THR A 154 -8.79 19.74 -9.13
C THR A 154 -9.79 20.61 -8.39
N ASP A 155 -10.95 20.04 -8.02
CA ASP A 155 -11.93 20.75 -7.20
C ASP A 155 -11.54 20.69 -5.72
N LYS A 156 -11.72 21.81 -5.02
CA LYS A 156 -11.45 21.89 -3.58
C LYS A 156 -12.27 20.89 -2.78
N ASN A 157 -13.54 20.72 -3.12
CA ASN A 157 -14.46 19.86 -2.39
C ASN A 157 -14.10 18.39 -2.51
N ASP A 158 -13.59 17.97 -3.67
CA ASP A 158 -13.13 16.59 -3.89
C ASP A 158 -11.93 16.25 -3.01
N ILE A 159 -11.17 17.26 -2.57
CA ILE A 159 -9.97 17.09 -1.74
C ILE A 159 -10.27 17.23 -0.25
N VAL A 160 -11.03 18.24 0.16
CA VAL A 160 -11.20 18.59 1.58
C VAL A 160 -12.38 17.89 2.27
N LYS A 161 -13.23 17.21 1.50
CA LYS A 161 -14.42 16.53 2.04
C LYS A 161 -14.23 15.02 2.02
N CYS A 162 -14.84 14.36 3.00
CA CYS A 162 -14.99 12.92 3.00
C CYS A 162 -15.89 12.51 1.82
N PRO A 163 -15.48 11.54 0.99
CA PRO A 163 -16.28 11.11 -0.16
C PRO A 163 -17.57 10.38 0.23
N VAL A 164 -17.67 9.88 1.47
CA VAL A 164 -18.84 9.14 1.96
C VAL A 164 -19.87 10.10 2.57
N CYS A 165 -19.43 11.00 3.44
CA CYS A 165 -20.33 11.86 4.21
C CYS A 165 -20.41 13.30 3.70
N HIS A 166 -19.56 13.68 2.74
CA HIS A 166 -19.45 15.02 2.14
C HIS A 166 -19.20 16.16 3.14
N LEU A 167 -18.80 15.85 4.37
CA LEU A 167 -18.33 16.82 5.34
C LEU A 167 -16.83 17.07 5.17
N ASN A 168 -16.41 18.28 5.53
CA ASN A 168 -15.00 18.62 5.66
C ASN A 168 -14.30 17.67 6.65
N ILE A 169 -13.04 17.31 6.36
CA ILE A 169 -12.24 16.39 7.19
C ILE A 169 -12.06 16.87 8.66
N SER A 170 -12.16 18.18 8.90
CA SER A 170 -12.13 18.82 10.22
C SER A 170 -13.40 18.61 11.05
N LYS A 171 -14.49 18.13 10.46
CA LYS A 171 -15.79 17.96 11.15
C LYS A 171 -15.83 16.64 11.92
N ASP A 172 -16.36 16.71 13.14
CA ASP A 172 -16.57 15.55 14.01
C ASP A 172 -17.58 14.56 13.40
N LEU A 173 -17.24 13.27 13.38
CA LEU A 173 -18.08 12.19 12.87
C LEU A 173 -19.23 11.81 13.81
N LYS A 174 -19.29 12.37 15.03
CA LYS A 174 -20.37 12.11 16.01
C LYS A 174 -21.78 12.27 15.42
N GLY A 175 -21.98 13.16 14.46
CA GLY A 175 -23.27 13.35 13.79
C GLY A 175 -23.77 12.15 12.97
N PHE A 176 -22.89 11.19 12.66
CA PHE A 176 -23.22 9.97 11.92
C PHE A 176 -23.41 8.73 12.81
N ARG A 177 -23.08 8.82 14.11
CA ARG A 177 -23.30 7.72 15.05
C ARG A 177 -24.78 7.66 15.43
N LYS A 178 -25.52 6.74 14.81
CA LYS A 178 -26.90 6.41 15.23
C LYS A 178 -26.94 5.45 16.43
N SER A 179 -25.81 4.89 16.86
CA SER A 179 -25.72 3.91 17.96
C SER A 179 -24.34 3.91 18.62
N GLU A 180 -24.28 3.64 19.92
CA GLU A 180 -23.03 3.22 20.58
C GLU A 180 -22.57 1.88 19.99
N ARG A 181 -21.27 1.74 19.69
CA ARG A 181 -20.73 0.45 19.25
C ARG A 181 -20.80 -0.55 20.41
N GLY A 182 -21.30 -1.75 20.15
CA GLY A 182 -21.25 -2.84 21.11
C GLY A 182 -19.81 -3.13 21.55
N MET A 183 -19.63 -3.46 22.82
CA MET A 183 -18.32 -3.90 23.33
C MET A 183 -17.88 -5.17 22.61
N THR A 184 -16.77 -5.09 21.89
CA THR A 184 -16.06 -6.27 21.38
C THR A 184 -15.18 -6.85 22.46
N TRP A 185 -15.29 -8.16 22.70
CA TRP A 185 -14.38 -8.89 23.58
C TRP A 185 -12.93 -8.74 23.08
N GLN A 186 -12.01 -8.34 23.97
CA GLN A 186 -10.57 -8.34 23.71
C GLN A 186 -9.84 -9.12 24.81
N PRO A 187 -8.79 -9.90 24.46
CA PRO A 187 -7.99 -10.61 25.44
C PRO A 187 -7.22 -9.64 26.35
N ALA A 188 -7.25 -9.86 27.67
CA ALA A 188 -6.74 -8.95 28.69
C ALA A 188 -5.24 -8.61 28.59
N TRP A 189 -4.45 -9.44 27.89
CA TRP A 189 -3.01 -9.28 27.71
C TRP A 189 -2.62 -8.53 26.43
N ARG A 190 -3.59 -8.15 25.58
CA ARG A 190 -3.31 -7.36 24.37
C ARG A 190 -3.63 -5.89 24.67
N PRO A 191 -2.66 -4.96 24.61
CA PRO A 191 -2.99 -3.55 24.61
C PRO A 191 -3.89 -3.30 23.40
N SER A 192 -5.06 -2.70 23.62
CA SER A 192 -5.86 -2.14 22.53
C SER A 192 -4.91 -1.35 21.63
N LYS A 193 -4.88 -1.65 20.33
CA LYS A 193 -4.21 -0.79 19.35
C LYS A 193 -4.93 0.56 19.44
N LYS A 194 -4.43 1.44 20.31
CA LYS A 194 -4.97 2.79 20.53
C LYS A 194 -5.19 3.44 19.17
N GLY A 195 -6.43 3.78 18.90
CA GLY A 195 -6.85 4.53 17.72
C GLY A 195 -7.47 3.73 16.58
N GLU A 196 -7.30 2.41 16.44
CA GLU A 196 -7.88 1.68 15.30
C GLU A 196 -9.41 1.60 15.46
N GLY A 197 -10.13 2.51 14.79
CA GLY A 197 -11.59 2.64 14.89
C GLY A 197 -12.09 3.78 15.80
N GLU A 198 -11.21 4.65 16.31
CA GLU A 198 -11.62 5.96 16.84
C GLU A 198 -12.02 6.90 15.69
N ASP A 199 -12.95 7.83 15.92
CA ASP A 199 -13.42 8.76 14.88
C ASP A 199 -12.30 9.64 14.32
N SER A 200 -11.22 9.82 15.08
CA SER A 200 -9.99 10.52 14.73
C SER A 200 -9.02 9.67 13.89
N SER A 201 -9.25 8.37 13.74
CA SER A 201 -8.47 7.53 12.84
C SER A 201 -8.93 7.77 11.41
N ILE A 202 -8.34 8.78 10.78
CA ILE A 202 -8.46 9.00 9.33
C ILE A 202 -7.90 7.76 8.66
N GLN A 203 -8.78 6.84 8.30
CA GLN A 203 -8.44 5.73 7.42
C GLN A 203 -8.51 6.28 5.99
N VAL A 204 -7.44 6.07 5.22
CA VAL A 204 -7.45 6.33 3.77
C VAL A 204 -8.51 5.37 3.20
N MET A 205 -9.70 5.89 2.91
CA MET A 205 -10.86 5.06 2.55
C MET A 205 -10.89 4.83 1.05
N HIS A 206 -10.92 3.58 0.63
CA HIS A 206 -11.42 3.25 -0.70
C HIS A 206 -12.94 3.39 -0.71
N ILE A 207 -13.46 4.18 -1.64
CA ILE A 207 -14.91 4.26 -1.88
C ILE A 207 -15.42 2.96 -2.51
N ASN A 208 -14.56 2.31 -3.31
CA ASN A 208 -14.84 1.05 -3.98
C ASN A 208 -14.10 -0.11 -3.29
N PRO A 209 -14.70 -1.31 -3.20
CA PRO A 209 -14.01 -2.48 -2.66
C PRO A 209 -12.68 -2.75 -3.39
N LEU A 210 -11.66 -3.12 -2.62
CA LEU A 210 -10.39 -3.58 -3.15
C LEU A 210 -10.58 -4.93 -3.84
N LEU A 211 -10.04 -5.06 -5.05
CA LEU A 211 -10.06 -6.29 -5.86
C LEU A 211 -8.62 -6.61 -6.28
N GLU A 212 -8.19 -7.87 -6.18
CA GLU A 212 -6.81 -8.25 -6.50
C GLU A 212 -6.46 -7.99 -7.97
N THR A 213 -7.44 -8.05 -8.86
CA THR A 213 -7.24 -7.87 -10.31
C THR A 213 -6.87 -6.44 -10.69
N ASN A 214 -7.12 -5.46 -9.82
CA ASN A 214 -7.03 -4.04 -10.16
C ASN A 214 -6.31 -3.22 -9.10
N ILE A 215 -5.45 -2.30 -9.53
CA ILE A 215 -4.91 -1.27 -8.64
C ILE A 215 -6.00 -0.24 -8.34
N LYS A 216 -6.40 -0.15 -7.08
CA LYS A 216 -7.45 0.77 -6.58
C LYS A 216 -6.94 1.87 -5.65
N HIS A 217 -5.66 1.80 -5.29
CA HIS A 217 -4.96 2.85 -4.57
C HIS A 217 -4.53 3.94 -5.56
N LYS A 218 -5.46 4.87 -5.82
CA LYS A 218 -5.31 5.99 -6.74
C LYS A 218 -5.75 7.28 -6.05
N ALA A 219 -5.53 8.41 -6.71
CA ALA A 219 -5.78 9.74 -6.14
C ALA A 219 -7.23 10.24 -6.29
N ASP A 220 -8.04 9.55 -7.09
CA ASP A 220 -9.46 9.84 -7.35
C ASP A 220 -10.44 9.25 -6.31
#